data_AF-A0A3E2UAG9-F1
#
_entry.id   AF-A0A3E2UAG9-F1
#
_cell.length_a   1.000
_cell.length_b   1.000
_cell.length_c   1.000
_cell.angle_alpha   90.00
_cell.angle_beta   90.00
_cell.angle_gamma   90.00
#
_symmetry.space_group_name_H-M   'P 1'
#
loop_
_entity.id
_entity.type
_entity.pdbx_description
1 polymer ?
#
loop_
_entity_poly.entity_id
_entity_poly.type
_entity_poly.pdbx_seq_one_letter_code
_entity_poly.pdbx_strand_id
1 'polypeptide(L)'
;MKQTVKTSRAAGQLEKMFRELNKHYFGGALPEPIISLKKTPSAYGHITCAKVWQAGQESKYEINISSATLDRPIEETTATLLHEMVHEHNLENGIKDTSNNGVYHNKRFKEQAESHGLVVSHHDKYGWTITNPSEELLDFILFQGWDAIQMGERLAWADMVGTGNGSKTPGSSETGAPKPPKAKSSTRRWICPKCGTIIRSTKEVRVICADCMEMFVKAD
;
A
#
# COMPACT_ATOMS: atom_id res chain seq x y z
N MET A 1 23.27 -1.02 -0.62
CA MET A 1 21.88 -0.89 -0.12
C MET A 1 21.83 -1.23 1.35
N LYS A 2 21.33 -0.32 2.21
CA LYS A 2 21.10 -0.62 3.63
C LYS A 2 19.76 -1.35 3.73
N GLN A 3 19.76 -2.62 4.11
CA GLN A 3 18.52 -3.39 4.27
C GLN A 3 17.63 -2.75 5.36
N THR A 4 16.36 -2.50 5.03
CA THR A 4 15.33 -1.97 5.95
C THR A 4 14.75 -3.11 6.79
N VAL A 5 15.52 -3.58 7.77
CA VAL A 5 15.16 -4.71 8.67
C VAL A 5 14.74 -4.26 10.07
N LYS A 6 14.61 -2.95 10.30
CA LYS A 6 14.20 -2.37 11.60
C LYS A 6 12.91 -1.59 11.43
N THR A 7 11.96 -1.78 12.35
CA THR A 7 10.67 -1.06 12.38
C THR A 7 10.85 0.45 12.29
N SER A 8 11.81 1.03 13.03
CA SER A 8 12.11 2.47 12.98
C SER A 8 12.60 2.96 11.61
N ARG A 9 13.30 2.11 10.84
CA ARG A 9 13.70 2.48 9.47
C ARG A 9 12.54 2.39 8.49
N ALA A 10 11.66 1.40 8.64
CA ALA A 10 10.47 1.29 7.82
C ALA A 10 9.51 2.46 8.07
N ALA A 11 9.25 2.81 9.34
CA ALA A 11 8.47 3.99 9.69
C ALA A 11 9.10 5.26 9.11
N GLY A 12 10.41 5.48 9.31
CA GLY A 12 11.09 6.66 8.74
C GLY A 12 11.10 6.70 7.21
N GLN A 13 11.10 5.54 6.53
CA GLN A 13 10.93 5.48 5.07
C GLN A 13 9.50 5.90 4.67
N LEU A 14 8.48 5.38 5.35
CA LEU A 14 7.08 5.74 5.08
C LEU A 14 6.81 7.23 5.36
N GLU A 15 7.40 7.81 6.41
CA GLU A 15 7.32 9.25 6.69
C GLU A 15 7.95 10.08 5.56
N LYS A 16 9.11 9.64 5.05
CA LYS A 16 9.73 10.28 3.88
C LYS A 16 8.81 10.17 2.66
N MET A 17 8.26 8.99 2.40
CA MET A 17 7.33 8.77 1.28
C MET A 17 6.10 9.67 1.40
N PHE A 18 5.51 9.76 2.59
CA PHE A 18 4.37 10.63 2.87
C PHE A 18 4.68 12.09 2.50
N ARG A 19 5.82 12.64 2.95
CA ARG A 19 6.20 14.02 2.65
C ARG A 19 6.37 14.28 1.15
N GLU A 20 7.00 13.36 0.43
CA GLU A 20 7.18 13.49 -1.02
C GLU A 20 5.86 13.34 -1.80
N LEU A 21 5.00 12.38 -1.42
CA LEU A 21 3.66 12.22 -1.98
C LEU A 21 2.78 13.44 -1.68
N ASN A 22 2.84 13.98 -0.47
CA ASN A 22 2.09 15.16 -0.04
C ASN A 22 2.48 16.36 -0.90
N LYS A 23 3.79 16.58 -1.07
CA LYS A 23 4.30 17.64 -1.94
C LYS A 23 3.86 17.46 -3.39
N HIS A 24 3.91 16.24 -3.91
CA HIS A 24 3.67 15.98 -5.33
C HIS A 24 2.17 16.01 -5.69
N TYR A 25 1.33 15.30 -4.95
CA TYR A 25 -0.09 15.14 -5.27
C TYR A 25 -1.00 16.13 -4.54
N PHE A 26 -0.63 16.58 -3.34
CA PHE A 26 -1.49 17.40 -2.49
C PHE A 26 -0.95 18.83 -2.27
N GLY A 27 0.11 19.23 -2.99
CA GLY A 27 0.72 20.55 -2.87
C GLY A 27 1.33 20.84 -1.48
N GLY A 28 1.59 19.80 -0.68
CA GLY A 28 2.07 19.94 0.69
C GLY A 28 0.99 20.36 1.69
N ALA A 29 -0.30 20.27 1.33
CA ALA A 29 -1.40 20.75 2.16
C ALA A 29 -1.77 19.79 3.31
N LEU A 30 -1.41 18.51 3.24
CA LEU A 30 -1.79 17.56 4.29
C LEU A 30 -0.91 17.76 5.54
N PRO A 31 -1.51 17.83 6.75
CA PRO A 31 -0.75 17.79 7.98
C PRO A 31 -0.01 16.45 8.09
N GLU A 32 1.16 16.42 8.72
CA GLU A 32 1.92 15.16 8.84
C GLU A 32 1.33 14.27 9.94
N PRO A 33 0.79 13.07 9.61
CA PRO A 33 0.18 12.16 10.56
C PRO A 33 1.23 11.38 11.35
N ILE A 34 0.79 10.69 12.40
CA ILE A 34 1.59 9.63 13.02
C ILE A 34 1.50 8.38 12.14
N ILE A 35 2.65 7.93 11.61
CA ILE A 35 2.71 6.67 10.87
C ILE A 35 3.02 5.52 11.84
N SER A 36 2.13 4.55 11.91
CA SER A 36 2.29 3.37 12.76
C SER A 36 2.39 2.08 11.94
N LEU A 37 3.04 1.08 12.52
CA LEU A 37 3.25 -0.25 11.94
C LEU A 37 2.65 -1.29 12.87
N LYS A 38 1.34 -1.46 12.82
CA LYS A 38 0.58 -2.44 13.60
C LYS A 38 -0.12 -3.41 12.66
N LYS A 39 -0.17 -4.67 13.06
CA LYS A 39 -0.93 -5.68 12.33
C LYS A 39 -2.40 -5.30 12.28
N THR A 40 -2.96 -5.21 11.08
CA THR A 40 -4.40 -5.03 10.87
C THR A 40 -4.94 -6.24 10.12
N PRO A 41 -5.78 -7.07 10.76
CA PRO A 41 -6.47 -8.15 10.08
C PRO A 41 -7.34 -7.59 8.95
N SER A 42 -7.28 -8.21 7.77
CA SER A 42 -8.13 -7.90 6.61
C SER A 42 -7.94 -6.52 5.95
N ALA A 43 -6.91 -5.74 6.30
CA ALA A 43 -6.58 -4.49 5.62
C ALA A 43 -5.06 -4.27 5.51
N TYR A 44 -4.65 -3.58 4.45
CA TYR A 44 -3.23 -3.22 4.23
C TYR A 44 -2.82 -1.93 4.92
N GLY A 45 -3.77 -1.04 5.16
CA GLY A 45 -3.62 0.20 5.92
C GLY A 45 -4.98 0.68 6.41
N HIS A 46 -4.96 1.69 7.27
CA HIS A 46 -6.14 2.49 7.63
C HIS A 46 -5.70 3.82 8.24
N ILE A 47 -6.56 4.83 8.11
CA ILE A 47 -6.47 6.10 8.84
C ILE A 47 -7.50 6.20 9.96
N THR A 48 -7.19 6.97 11.01
CA THR A 48 -8.18 7.36 12.01
C THR A 48 -9.11 8.47 11.48
N CYS A 49 -10.42 8.35 11.69
CA CYS A 49 -11.39 9.36 11.23
C CYS A 49 -11.31 10.71 11.97
N ALA A 50 -10.48 10.80 13.01
CA ALA A 50 -10.23 12.00 13.80
C ALA A 50 -8.73 12.08 14.16
N LYS A 51 -8.31 13.26 14.60
CA LYS A 51 -6.96 13.48 15.14
C LYS A 51 -6.90 12.89 16.56
N VAL A 52 -6.37 11.67 16.70
CA VAL A 52 -6.37 10.90 17.95
C VAL A 52 -5.08 11.04 18.76
N TRP A 53 -4.01 11.58 18.16
CA TRP A 53 -2.72 11.78 18.83
C TRP A 53 -2.54 13.22 19.26
N GLN A 54 -1.96 13.42 20.44
CA GLN A 54 -1.43 14.71 20.87
C GLN A 54 0.10 14.69 20.75
N ALA A 55 0.64 15.46 19.82
CA ALA A 55 2.08 15.58 19.57
C ALA A 55 2.52 17.01 19.89
N GLY A 56 2.96 17.23 21.12
CA GLY A 56 3.21 18.59 21.62
C GLY A 56 1.90 19.39 21.66
N GLN A 57 1.84 20.48 20.89
CA GLN A 57 0.66 21.34 20.79
C GLN A 57 -0.30 20.96 19.65
N GLU A 58 0.10 20.03 18.78
CA GLU A 58 -0.69 19.63 17.62
C GLU A 58 -1.46 18.35 17.90
N SER A 59 -2.70 18.28 17.39
CA SER A 59 -3.42 17.02 17.28
C SER A 59 -3.22 16.42 15.89
N LYS A 60 -2.96 15.12 15.80
CA LYS A 60 -2.60 14.43 14.55
C LYS A 60 -3.46 13.20 14.29
N TYR A 61 -3.71 12.91 13.00
CA TYR A 61 -4.24 11.62 12.57
C TYR A 61 -3.21 10.50 12.79
N GLU A 62 -3.68 9.26 12.79
CA GLU A 62 -2.83 8.08 12.64
C GLU A 62 -3.09 7.44 11.29
N ILE A 63 -2.04 7.24 10.49
CA ILE A 63 -2.07 6.32 9.35
C ILE A 63 -1.30 5.07 9.77
N ASN A 64 -2.01 3.95 9.90
CA ASN A 64 -1.39 2.66 10.14
C ASN A 64 -1.15 1.93 8.81
N ILE A 65 0.07 1.44 8.61
CA ILE A 65 0.39 0.48 7.56
C ILE A 65 0.56 -0.90 8.20
N SER A 66 -0.17 -1.89 7.69
CA SER A 66 -0.20 -3.21 8.30
C SER A 66 1.16 -3.89 8.22
N SER A 67 1.76 -4.17 9.39
CA SER A 67 3.04 -4.88 9.52
C SER A 67 3.04 -6.22 8.81
N ALA A 68 1.88 -6.88 8.73
CA ALA A 68 1.67 -8.17 8.07
C ALA A 68 1.85 -8.15 6.54
N THR A 69 1.80 -6.97 5.93
CA THR A 69 1.83 -6.80 4.47
C THR A 69 2.84 -5.74 4.02
N LEU A 70 3.78 -5.43 4.92
CA LEU A 70 4.79 -4.40 4.73
C LEU A 70 5.92 -4.86 3.78
N ASP A 71 6.07 -6.17 3.59
CA ASP A 71 7.03 -6.82 2.68
C ASP A 71 6.54 -6.93 1.23
N ARG A 72 5.38 -6.35 0.92
CA ARG A 72 4.87 -6.24 -0.44
C ARG A 72 5.77 -5.33 -1.30
N PRO A 73 5.68 -5.43 -2.64
CA PRO A 73 6.38 -4.52 -3.54
C PRO A 73 6.18 -3.06 -3.14
N ILE A 74 7.21 -2.22 -3.33
CA ILE A 74 7.17 -0.83 -2.90
C ILE A 74 6.01 -0.07 -3.55
N GLU A 75 5.65 -0.45 -4.77
CA GLU A 75 4.54 0.08 -5.54
C GLU A 75 3.20 -0.15 -4.85
N GLU A 76 3.00 -1.33 -4.26
CA GLU A 76 1.78 -1.67 -3.54
C GLU A 76 1.71 -0.98 -2.17
N THR A 77 2.83 -0.90 -1.47
CA THR A 77 2.94 -0.18 -0.19
C THR A 77 2.72 1.32 -0.40
N THR A 78 3.26 1.89 -1.48
CA THR A 78 3.05 3.29 -1.86
C THR A 78 1.58 3.54 -2.21
N ALA A 79 0.96 2.66 -2.99
CA ALA A 79 -0.47 2.77 -3.31
C ALA A 79 -1.35 2.70 -2.05
N THR A 80 -0.99 1.85 -1.08
CA THR A 80 -1.70 1.79 0.21
C THR A 80 -1.50 3.07 1.03
N LEU A 81 -0.28 3.60 1.12
CA LEU A 81 -0.04 4.87 1.81
C LEU A 81 -0.84 6.00 1.17
N LEU A 82 -0.82 6.09 -0.17
CA LEU A 82 -1.53 7.12 -0.91
C LEU A 82 -3.05 6.98 -0.80
N HIS A 83 -3.58 5.77 -0.70
CA HIS A 83 -4.99 5.51 -0.38
C HIS A 83 -5.39 6.17 0.94
N GLU A 84 -4.61 5.97 2.00
CA GLU A 84 -4.88 6.58 3.30
C GLU A 84 -4.70 8.10 3.28
N MET A 85 -3.75 8.61 2.48
CA MET A 85 -3.58 10.06 2.26
C MET A 85 -4.78 10.70 1.54
N VAL A 86 -5.44 9.97 0.63
CA VAL A 86 -6.69 10.43 0.00
C VAL A 86 -7.80 10.54 1.04
N HIS A 87 -7.91 9.58 1.96
CA HIS A 87 -8.82 9.70 3.09
C HIS A 87 -8.48 10.91 3.98
N GLU A 88 -7.20 11.16 4.28
CA GLU A 88 -6.76 12.34 5.02
C GLU A 88 -7.16 13.65 4.32
N HIS A 89 -6.90 13.75 3.01
CA HIS A 89 -7.33 14.89 2.19
C HIS A 89 -8.83 15.12 2.30
N ASN A 90 -9.62 14.05 2.19
CA ASN A 90 -11.06 14.13 2.27
C ASN A 90 -11.55 14.57 3.65
N LEU A 91 -10.91 14.11 4.72
CA LEU A 91 -11.20 14.54 6.09
C LEU A 91 -10.91 16.04 6.30
N GLU A 92 -9.75 16.53 5.84
CA GLU A 92 -9.37 17.95 5.95
C GLU A 92 -10.26 18.87 5.09
N ASN A 93 -10.84 18.36 4.00
CA ASN A 93 -11.71 19.14 3.09
C ASN A 93 -13.21 18.88 3.29
N GLY A 94 -13.60 18.11 4.31
CA GLY A 94 -15.01 17.80 4.60
C GLY A 94 -15.70 16.96 3.52
N ILE A 95 -14.94 16.22 2.71
CA ILE A 95 -15.45 15.35 1.65
C ILE A 95 -15.85 14.01 2.27
N LYS A 96 -17.15 13.70 2.27
CA LYS A 96 -17.63 12.38 2.68
C LYS A 96 -17.40 11.34 1.59
N ASP A 97 -16.29 10.63 1.68
CA ASP A 97 -15.77 9.69 0.68
C ASP A 97 -16.11 8.22 0.96
N THR A 98 -16.57 7.93 2.18
CA THR A 98 -17.08 6.62 2.59
C THR A 98 -18.53 6.69 3.07
N SER A 99 -19.20 5.54 3.01
CA SER A 99 -20.58 5.29 3.41
C SER A 99 -20.63 4.03 4.29
N ASN A 100 -21.80 3.72 4.85
CA ASN A 100 -21.99 2.52 5.68
C ASN A 100 -20.99 2.46 6.85
N ASN A 101 -20.90 3.55 7.62
CA ASN A 101 -19.98 3.70 8.75
C ASN A 101 -18.50 3.44 8.38
N GLY A 102 -18.05 3.96 7.23
CA GLY A 102 -16.66 3.85 6.78
C GLY A 102 -16.34 2.57 5.99
N VAL A 103 -17.29 1.63 5.85
CA VAL A 103 -17.03 0.33 5.20
C VAL A 103 -17.08 0.41 3.68
N TYR A 104 -17.85 1.33 3.11
CA TYR A 104 -18.09 1.41 1.67
C TYR A 104 -17.47 2.65 1.04
N HIS A 105 -16.45 2.49 0.19
CA HIS A 105 -15.83 3.58 -0.58
C HIS A 105 -16.78 4.04 -1.70
N ASN A 106 -17.21 5.30 -1.64
CA ASN A 106 -18.18 5.84 -2.58
C ASN A 106 -17.50 6.48 -3.82
N LYS A 107 -18.28 7.02 -4.75
CA LYS A 107 -17.73 7.62 -5.99
C LYS A 107 -16.83 8.83 -5.74
N ARG A 108 -17.02 9.57 -4.65
CA ARG A 108 -16.14 10.69 -4.28
C ARG A 108 -14.75 10.19 -3.89
N PHE A 109 -14.67 9.06 -3.18
CA PHE A 109 -13.37 8.42 -2.94
C PHE A 109 -12.69 8.08 -4.27
N LYS A 110 -13.41 7.45 -5.20
CA LYS A 110 -12.88 7.12 -6.54
C LYS A 110 -12.31 8.36 -7.23
N GLU A 111 -13.11 9.42 -7.32
CA GLU A 111 -12.72 10.68 -7.99
C GLU A 111 -11.46 11.27 -7.37
N GLN A 112 -11.38 11.31 -6.04
CA GLN A 112 -10.24 11.85 -5.31
C GLN A 112 -9.01 10.95 -5.44
N ALA A 113 -9.16 9.64 -5.33
CA ALA A 113 -8.04 8.71 -5.51
C ALA A 113 -7.47 8.77 -6.93
N GLU A 114 -8.33 8.83 -7.95
CA GLU A 114 -7.89 8.94 -9.34
C GLU A 114 -7.23 10.28 -9.67
N SER A 115 -7.65 11.39 -9.04
CA SER A 115 -6.97 12.68 -9.22
C SER A 115 -5.62 12.76 -8.52
N HIS A 116 -5.28 11.80 -7.66
CA HIS A 116 -4.03 11.78 -6.88
C HIS A 116 -3.19 10.53 -7.21
N GLY A 117 -3.21 10.08 -8.46
CA GLY A 117 -2.25 9.08 -8.96
C GLY A 117 -2.63 7.61 -8.72
N LEU A 118 -3.86 7.30 -8.28
CA LEU A 118 -4.35 5.92 -8.18
C LEU A 118 -5.26 5.56 -9.36
N VAL A 119 -5.40 4.26 -9.62
CA VAL A 119 -6.45 3.69 -10.46
C VAL A 119 -7.36 2.89 -9.56
N VAL A 120 -8.67 3.11 -9.66
CA VAL A 120 -9.64 2.54 -8.71
C VAL A 120 -10.66 1.65 -9.41
N SER A 121 -10.75 0.40 -8.94
CA SER A 121 -11.75 -0.57 -9.36
C SER A 121 -12.81 -0.81 -8.29
N HIS A 122 -14.00 -1.21 -8.73
CA HIS A 122 -15.13 -1.49 -7.84
C HIS A 122 -15.06 -2.91 -7.25
N HIS A 123 -15.46 -3.04 -5.99
CA HIS A 123 -15.68 -4.28 -5.28
C HIS A 123 -17.14 -4.34 -4.81
N ASP A 124 -17.84 -5.44 -5.09
CA ASP A 124 -19.28 -5.58 -4.81
C ASP A 124 -19.68 -5.17 -3.39
N LYS A 125 -18.92 -5.64 -2.38
CA LYS A 125 -19.19 -5.36 -0.96
C LYS A 125 -18.66 -4.02 -0.43
N TYR A 126 -17.52 -3.54 -0.92
CA TYR A 126 -16.74 -2.47 -0.30
C TYR A 126 -16.69 -1.20 -1.16
N GLY A 127 -17.33 -1.20 -2.34
CA GLY A 127 -17.38 -0.06 -3.23
C GLY A 127 -16.09 0.15 -3.99
N TRP A 128 -15.74 1.40 -4.25
CA TRP A 128 -14.55 1.80 -5.01
C TRP A 128 -13.27 1.71 -4.18
N THR A 129 -12.89 0.51 -3.75
CA THR A 129 -11.82 0.31 -2.76
C THR A 129 -10.53 -0.26 -3.35
N ILE A 130 -10.61 -0.97 -4.49
CA ILE A 130 -9.46 -1.67 -5.07
C ILE A 130 -8.58 -0.64 -5.75
N THR A 131 -7.46 -0.30 -5.11
CA THR A 131 -6.53 0.73 -5.57
C THR A 131 -5.25 0.12 -6.13
N ASN A 132 -4.82 0.60 -7.28
CA ASN A 132 -3.55 0.27 -7.91
C ASN A 132 -2.80 1.56 -8.27
N PRO A 133 -1.46 1.54 -8.34
CA PRO A 133 -0.73 2.70 -8.81
C PRO A 133 -1.04 2.99 -10.28
N SER A 134 -1.25 4.26 -10.62
CA SER A 134 -1.26 4.71 -12.02
C SER A 134 0.13 4.64 -12.64
N GLU A 135 0.23 4.79 -13.96
CA GLU A 135 1.53 4.88 -14.64
C GLU A 135 2.35 6.07 -14.13
N GLU A 136 1.71 7.22 -13.91
CA GLU A 136 2.34 8.41 -13.32
C GLU A 136 2.92 8.12 -11.92
N LEU A 137 2.17 7.42 -11.07
CA LEU A 137 2.65 7.05 -9.75
C LEU A 137 3.81 6.05 -9.83
N LEU A 138 3.78 5.10 -10.76
CA LEU A 138 4.90 4.18 -10.98
C LEU A 138 6.16 4.94 -11.40
N ASP A 139 6.05 5.89 -12.32
CA ASP A 139 7.16 6.74 -12.76
C ASP A 139 7.69 7.59 -11.60
N PHE A 140 6.80 8.15 -10.77
CA PHE A 140 7.18 8.90 -9.58
C PHE A 140 7.96 8.04 -8.57
N ILE A 141 7.50 6.80 -8.31
CA ILE A 141 8.18 5.86 -7.42
C ILE A 141 9.58 5.51 -7.96
N LEU A 142 9.69 5.28 -9.26
CA LEU A 142 10.98 5.03 -9.92
C LEU A 142 11.92 6.23 -9.82
N PHE A 143 11.41 7.44 -10.08
CA PHE A 143 12.16 8.69 -9.96
C PHE A 143 12.69 8.91 -8.53
N GLN A 144 11.85 8.63 -7.52
CA GLN A 144 12.22 8.74 -6.12
C GLN A 144 13.25 7.69 -5.68
N GLY A 145 13.41 6.61 -6.46
CA GLY A 145 14.36 5.54 -6.18
C GLY A 145 14.06 4.78 -4.88
N TRP A 146 12.77 4.61 -4.55
CA TRP A 146 12.38 3.90 -3.34
C TRP A 146 12.52 2.39 -3.50
N ASP A 147 13.20 1.77 -2.54
CA ASP A 147 13.35 0.33 -2.48
C ASP A 147 12.25 -0.32 -1.62
N ALA A 148 11.93 -1.57 -1.93
CA ALA A 148 11.00 -2.37 -1.15
C ALA A 148 11.44 -2.50 0.32
N ILE A 149 10.48 -2.38 1.22
CA ILE A 149 10.68 -2.55 2.67
C ILE A 149 10.85 -4.05 2.94
N GLN A 150 12.06 -4.48 3.29
CA GLN A 150 12.41 -5.90 3.50
C GLN A 150 12.01 -6.40 4.90
N MET A 151 10.78 -6.13 5.33
CA MET A 151 10.26 -6.60 6.62
C MET A 151 8.73 -6.74 6.60
N GLY A 152 8.24 -7.86 7.13
CA GLY A 152 6.82 -8.15 7.29
C GLY A 152 6.60 -9.09 8.47
N GLU A 153 5.52 -8.87 9.21
CA GLU A 153 5.08 -9.77 10.29
C GLU A 153 4.43 -11.01 9.69
N ARG A 154 4.69 -12.20 10.24
CA ARG A 154 4.07 -13.43 9.73
C ARG A 154 2.56 -13.40 9.95
N LEU A 155 1.79 -13.54 8.87
CA LEU A 155 0.36 -13.85 8.91
C LEU A 155 0.19 -15.30 9.38
N ALA A 156 -0.45 -15.51 10.52
CA ALA A 156 -0.94 -16.83 10.91
C ALA A 156 -2.31 -17.06 10.23
N TRP A 157 -2.66 -18.31 9.95
CA TRP A 157 -3.94 -18.67 9.33
C TRP A 157 -5.16 -18.10 10.09
N ALA A 158 -5.05 -18.02 11.43
CA ALA A 158 -6.08 -17.43 12.29
C ALA A 158 -6.38 -15.95 11.98
N ASP A 159 -5.45 -15.21 11.37
CA ASP A 159 -5.61 -13.79 11.05
C ASP A 159 -6.37 -13.54 9.73
N MET A 160 -6.54 -14.56 8.89
CA MET A 160 -7.27 -14.46 7.61
C MET A 160 -8.76 -14.79 7.73
N VAL A 161 -9.19 -15.38 8.84
CA VAL A 161 -10.60 -15.66 9.12
C VAL A 161 -11.15 -14.48 9.91
N GLY A 162 -11.68 -13.47 9.21
CA GLY A 162 -12.27 -12.29 9.83
C GLY A 162 -13.30 -12.66 10.89
N THR A 163 -12.92 -12.53 12.17
CA THR A 163 -13.86 -12.62 13.28
C THR A 163 -14.56 -11.28 13.41
N GLY A 164 -15.82 -11.25 12.98
CA GLY A 164 -16.74 -10.22 13.41
C GLY A 164 -16.77 -10.17 14.94
N ASN A 165 -16.82 -8.94 15.46
CA ASN A 165 -17.17 -8.55 16.83
C ASN A 165 -16.78 -9.49 17.98
N GLY A 166 -15.83 -9.04 18.81
CA GLY A 166 -15.76 -9.49 20.20
C GLY A 166 -14.34 -9.69 20.70
N SER A 167 -13.95 -8.84 21.63
CA SER A 167 -12.86 -9.03 22.59
C SER A 167 -12.68 -10.49 23.05
N LYS A 168 -11.43 -10.99 22.98
CA LYS A 168 -10.66 -11.71 24.03
C LYS A 168 -9.57 -12.60 23.38
N THR A 169 -8.31 -12.36 23.75
CA THR A 169 -7.26 -13.40 23.81
C THR A 169 -7.47 -14.26 25.08
N PRO A 170 -6.76 -15.40 25.34
CA PRO A 170 -5.62 -16.01 24.62
C PRO A 170 -5.73 -17.56 24.44
N GLY A 171 -4.78 -18.19 23.71
CA GLY A 171 -4.57 -19.64 23.81
C GLY A 171 -3.79 -20.29 22.67
N SER A 172 -2.69 -20.95 23.02
CA SER A 172 -1.74 -21.70 22.20
C SER A 172 -2.32 -22.88 21.41
N SER A 173 -1.74 -23.23 20.25
CA SER A 173 -1.26 -24.59 19.96
C SER A 173 -0.54 -24.67 18.62
N GLU A 174 0.56 -25.40 18.65
CA GLU A 174 1.30 -25.90 17.50
C GLU A 174 0.41 -26.78 16.62
N THR A 175 0.47 -26.63 15.30
CA THR A 175 0.47 -27.74 14.34
C THR A 175 0.87 -27.20 12.96
N GLY A 176 1.74 -27.94 12.27
CA GLY A 176 2.23 -27.63 10.94
C GLY A 176 1.11 -27.70 9.90
N ALA A 177 0.47 -26.56 9.64
CA ALA A 177 -0.51 -26.42 8.58
C ALA A 177 0.16 -26.16 7.21
N PRO A 178 -0.36 -26.71 6.10
CA PRO A 178 0.23 -26.58 4.77
C PRO A 178 0.21 -25.11 4.32
N LYS A 179 1.30 -24.67 3.69
CA LYS A 179 1.44 -23.33 3.11
C LYS A 179 0.25 -23.04 2.18
N PRO A 180 -0.51 -21.94 2.35
CA PRO A 180 -1.53 -21.57 1.38
C PRO A 180 -0.89 -21.27 0.02
N PRO A 181 -1.55 -21.61 -1.09
CA PRO A 181 -1.03 -21.31 -2.42
C PRO A 181 -0.84 -19.80 -2.56
N LYS A 182 0.35 -19.39 -3.00
CA LYS A 182 0.65 -17.97 -3.29
C LYS A 182 -0.44 -17.42 -4.20
N ALA A 183 -1.05 -16.30 -3.79
CA ALA A 183 -1.94 -15.55 -4.66
C ALA A 183 -1.21 -15.22 -5.96
N LYS A 184 -1.86 -15.46 -7.10
CA LYS A 184 -1.28 -15.23 -8.42
C LYS A 184 -1.01 -13.73 -8.55
N SER A 185 0.26 -13.36 -8.68
CA SER A 185 0.64 -11.99 -8.98
C SER A 185 -0.07 -11.54 -10.26
N SER A 186 -0.76 -10.41 -10.21
CA SER A 186 -1.38 -9.77 -11.38
C SER A 186 -0.33 -9.22 -12.37
N THR A 187 0.95 -9.24 -11.98
CA THR A 187 2.07 -8.68 -12.71
C THR A 187 3.02 -9.78 -13.17
N ARG A 188 3.37 -9.75 -14.46
CA ARG A 188 4.31 -10.68 -15.10
C ARG A 188 5.68 -10.03 -15.09
N ARG A 189 6.71 -10.78 -14.70
CA ARG A 189 8.09 -10.34 -14.72
C ARG A 189 8.74 -10.78 -16.04
N TRP A 190 9.54 -9.91 -16.63
CA TRP A 190 10.32 -10.20 -17.83
C TRP A 190 11.77 -9.80 -17.62
N ILE A 191 12.68 -10.53 -18.25
CA ILE A 191 14.12 -10.35 -18.12
C ILE A 191 14.73 -10.26 -19.51
N CYS A 192 15.60 -9.29 -19.76
CA CYS A 192 16.46 -9.31 -20.93
C CYS A 192 17.52 -10.41 -20.74
N PRO A 193 17.61 -11.41 -21.63
CA PRO A 193 18.51 -12.55 -21.44
C PRO A 193 20.00 -12.17 -21.45
N LYS A 194 20.34 -11.00 -21.98
CA LYS A 194 21.73 -10.57 -22.16
C LYS A 194 22.24 -9.67 -21.04
N CYS A 195 21.54 -8.58 -20.71
CA CYS A 195 21.96 -7.65 -19.66
C CYS A 195 21.28 -7.88 -18.31
N GLY A 196 20.26 -8.73 -18.25
CA GLY A 196 19.52 -9.00 -17.03
C GLY A 196 18.55 -7.90 -16.60
N THR A 197 18.35 -6.84 -17.42
CA THR A 197 17.34 -5.82 -17.16
C THR A 197 15.98 -6.47 -16.94
N ILE A 198 15.23 -5.98 -15.95
CA ILE A 198 13.93 -6.53 -15.56
C ILE A 198 12.85 -5.50 -15.85
N ILE A 199 11.79 -5.92 -16.54
CA ILE A 199 10.57 -5.13 -16.70
C ILE A 199 9.37 -5.91 -16.17
N ARG A 200 8.29 -5.21 -15.87
CA ARG A 200 7.05 -5.79 -15.33
C ARG A 200 5.85 -5.31 -16.14
N SER A 201 4.86 -6.18 -16.34
CA SER A 201 3.63 -5.80 -17.05
C SER A 201 2.40 -6.52 -16.49
N THR A 202 1.25 -5.84 -16.53
CA THR A 202 -0.06 -6.40 -16.15
C THR A 202 -0.72 -7.19 -17.29
N LYS A 203 -0.20 -7.08 -18.52
CA LYS A 203 -0.63 -7.81 -19.74
C LYS A 203 0.53 -8.59 -20.34
N GLU A 204 0.26 -9.51 -21.27
CA GLU A 204 1.34 -10.09 -22.08
C GLU A 204 1.85 -9.06 -23.09
N VAL A 205 3.16 -8.86 -23.11
CA VAL A 205 3.81 -7.84 -23.92
C VAL A 205 4.98 -8.46 -24.67
N ARG A 206 5.30 -7.89 -25.84
CA ARG A 206 6.51 -8.22 -26.60
C ARG A 206 7.37 -6.96 -26.61
N VAL A 207 8.47 -6.99 -25.87
CA VAL A 207 9.34 -5.82 -25.65
C VAL A 207 10.77 -6.20 -26.03
N ILE A 208 11.45 -5.30 -26.72
CA ILE A 208 12.86 -5.43 -27.07
C ILE A 208 13.69 -4.54 -26.13
N CYS A 209 14.80 -5.06 -25.64
CA CYS A 209 15.80 -4.26 -24.95
C CYS A 209 16.58 -3.44 -25.99
N ALA A 210 16.48 -2.10 -25.93
CA ALA A 210 17.16 -1.23 -26.87
C ALA A 210 18.70 -1.38 -26.83
N ASP A 211 19.27 -1.64 -25.64
CA ASP A 211 20.72 -1.80 -25.48
C ASP A 211 21.24 -3.13 -26.04
N CYS A 212 20.45 -4.20 -25.88
CA CYS A 212 20.86 -5.55 -26.25
C CYS A 212 20.31 -6.00 -27.61
N MET A 213 19.30 -5.30 -28.11
CA MET A 213 18.47 -5.68 -29.27
C MET A 213 17.86 -7.07 -29.15
N GLU A 214 17.64 -7.54 -27.91
CA GLU A 214 17.07 -8.84 -27.59
C GLU A 214 15.65 -8.71 -27.04
N MET A 215 14.79 -9.68 -27.35
CA MET A 215 13.45 -9.76 -26.77
C MET A 215 13.54 -10.11 -25.28
N PHE A 216 12.78 -9.39 -24.46
CA PHE A 216 12.59 -9.77 -23.07
C PHE A 216 11.84 -11.11 -22.97
N VAL A 217 12.34 -12.00 -22.12
CA VAL A 217 11.73 -13.31 -21.85
C VAL A 217 10.96 -13.28 -20.54
N LYS A 218 9.82 -13.97 -20.48
CA LYS A 218 9.02 -14.08 -19.26
C LYS A 218 9.81 -14.87 -18.22
N ALA A 219 9.90 -14.34 -17.01
CA ALA A 219 10.52 -15.01 -15.88
C ALA A 219 9.45 -15.53 -14.93
N ASP A 220 9.60 -16.79 -14.53
CA ASP A 220 8.75 -17.46 -13.54
C ASP A 220 8.87 -16.82 -12.14
#